data_AF-A0A414HJC9-F1
#
_entry.id   AF-A0A414HJC9-F1
#
_cell.length_a   1.000
_cell.length_b   1.000
_cell.length_c   1.000
_cell.angle_alpha   90.00
_cell.angle_beta   90.00
_cell.angle_gamma   90.00
#
_symmetry.space_group_name_H-M   'P 1'
#
loop_
_entity.id
_entity.type
_entity.pdbx_description
1 polymer ?
#
loop_
_entity_poly.entity_id
_entity_poly.type
_entity_poly.pdbx_seq_one_letter_code
_entity_poly.pdbx_strand_id
1 'polypeptide(L)'
;MDASIVDKDLIERINKGEEKAFEVLYNSYFVYLCACANSYIFNPVEAQDIVNETFAKIWYRRGELSFPIHAYLSSTYKCNFLGADN
;
A
#
# COMPACT_ATOMS: atom_id res chain seq x y z
N MET A 1 -14.45 9.04 -2.83
CA MET A 1 -13.98 9.55 -1.54
C MET A 1 -12.46 9.69 -1.64
N ASP A 2 -12.01 10.88 -1.31
CA ASP A 2 -10.72 11.56 -1.53
C ASP A 2 -9.51 10.78 -2.08
N ALA A 3 -9.32 10.85 -3.39
CA ALA A 3 -8.07 10.46 -4.07
C ALA A 3 -6.97 11.55 -3.98
N SER A 4 -7.22 12.61 -3.22
CA SER A 4 -6.38 13.82 -3.09
C SER A 4 -5.45 13.81 -1.87
N ILE A 5 -5.40 12.70 -1.10
CA ILE A 5 -4.43 12.57 0.01
C ILE A 5 -3.02 12.26 -0.52
N VAL A 6 -2.91 11.66 -1.70
CA VAL A 6 -1.62 11.28 -2.27
C VAL A 6 -1.24 12.21 -3.39
N ASP A 7 -0.46 13.22 -3.04
CA ASP A 7 0.19 14.10 -4.00
C ASP A 7 1.62 13.69 -4.25
N LYS A 8 2.18 14.22 -5.35
CA LYS A 8 3.60 14.06 -5.68
C LYS A 8 4.52 14.50 -4.53
N ASP A 9 4.12 15.54 -3.79
CA ASP A 9 4.83 16.04 -2.60
C ASP A 9 4.88 14.98 -1.48
N LEU A 10 3.75 14.30 -1.20
CA LEU A 10 3.69 13.22 -0.22
C LEU A 10 4.64 12.08 -0.60
N ILE A 11 4.66 11.69 -1.89
CA ILE A 11 5.57 10.65 -2.40
C ILE A 11 7.04 11.09 -2.28
N GLU A 12 7.34 12.36 -2.57
CA GLU A 12 8.68 12.90 -2.43
C GLU A 12 9.13 12.89 -0.96
N ARG A 13 8.24 13.23 -0.03
CA ARG A 13 8.48 13.17 1.42
C ARG A 13 8.74 11.73 1.88
N ILE A 14 7.94 10.76 1.40
CA ILE A 14 8.16 9.33 1.67
C ILE A 14 9.53 8.87 1.12
N ASN A 15 9.88 9.30 -0.10
CA ASN A 15 11.19 9.00 -0.71
C ASN A 15 12.36 9.64 0.05
N LYS A 16 12.14 10.79 0.71
CA LYS A 16 13.10 11.41 1.63
C LYS A 16 13.18 10.69 2.99
N GLY A 17 12.31 9.71 3.25
CA GLY A 17 12.26 8.97 4.50
C GLY A 17 11.38 9.60 5.58
N GLU A 18 10.46 10.50 5.22
CA GLU A 18 9.47 11.00 6.19
C GLU A 18 8.45 9.93 6.55
N GLU A 19 8.63 9.36 7.74
CA GLU A 19 7.74 8.36 8.32
C GLU A 19 6.32 8.88 8.53
N LYS A 20 6.14 10.17 8.88
CA LYS A 20 4.82 10.78 9.05
C LYS A 20 4.01 10.81 7.76
N ALA A 21 4.65 11.14 6.63
CA ALA A 21 4.00 11.15 5.33
C ALA A 21 3.60 9.73 4.90
N PHE A 22 4.45 8.76 5.22
CA PHE A 22 4.16 7.35 4.97
C PHE A 22 3.06 6.81 5.87
N GLU A 23 3.03 7.17 7.15
CA GLU A 23 2.00 6.75 8.09
C GLU A 23 0.61 7.21 7.64
N VAL A 24 0.48 8.45 7.15
CA VAL A 24 -0.79 8.96 6.61
C VAL A 24 -1.24 8.16 5.38
N LEU A 25 -0.32 7.90 4.45
CA LEU A 25 -0.58 7.06 3.28
C LEU A 25 -0.99 5.65 3.70
N TYR A 26 -0.20 5.07 4.60
CA TYR A 26 -0.38 3.72 5.13
C TYR A 26 -1.75 3.61 5.78
N ASN A 27 -2.12 4.47 6.72
CA ASN A 27 -3.40 4.37 7.43
C ASN A 27 -4.59 4.48 6.47
N SER A 28 -4.51 5.40 5.51
CA SER A 28 -5.57 5.63 4.53
C SER A 28 -5.77 4.42 3.61
N TYR A 29 -4.70 3.89 3.02
CA TYR A 29 -4.78 2.71 2.16
C TYR A 29 -4.93 1.41 2.94
N PHE A 30 -4.44 1.32 4.17
CA PHE A 30 -4.56 0.14 5.02
C PHE A 30 -6.02 -0.15 5.32
N VAL A 31 -6.81 0.88 5.69
CA VAL A 31 -8.26 0.71 5.91
C VAL A 31 -8.96 0.24 4.63
N TYR A 32 -8.62 0.84 3.48
CA TYR A 32 -9.20 0.49 2.19
C TYR A 32 -8.83 -0.95 1.76
N LEU A 33 -7.53 -1.29 1.80
CA LEU A 33 -7.01 -2.58 1.41
C LEU A 33 -7.44 -3.68 2.36
N CYS A 34 -7.49 -3.41 3.67
CA CYS A 34 -8.00 -4.36 4.65
C CYS A 34 -9.50 -4.63 4.40
N ALA A 35 -10.30 -3.61 4.10
CA ALA A 35 -11.71 -3.81 3.73
C ALA A 35 -11.87 -4.65 2.45
N CYS A 36 -11.05 -4.39 1.42
CA CYS A 36 -11.02 -5.21 0.21
C CYS A 36 -10.57 -6.64 0.52
N ALA A 37 -9.40 -6.83 1.13
CA ALA A 37 -8.80 -8.12 1.46
C ALA A 37 -9.69 -8.98 2.35
N ASN A 38 -10.37 -8.37 3.32
CA ASN A 38 -11.34 -9.04 4.17
C ASN A 38 -12.52 -9.61 3.36
N SER A 39 -12.87 -9.01 2.22
CA SER A 39 -13.89 -9.54 1.31
C SER A 39 -13.39 -10.69 0.43
N TYR A 40 -12.07 -10.86 0.26
CA TYR A 40 -11.46 -11.94 -0.53
C TYR A 40 -11.07 -13.15 0.33
N ILE A 41 -10.38 -12.90 1.44
CA ILE A 41 -9.73 -13.92 2.27
C ILE A 41 -10.66 -14.34 3.43
N PHE A 42 -11.67 -13.52 3.76
CA PHE A 42 -12.58 -13.72 4.90
C PHE A 42 -11.87 -13.93 6.25
N ASN A 43 -10.58 -13.62 6.31
CA ASN A 43 -9.75 -13.75 7.48
C ASN A 43 -9.05 -12.40 7.73
N PRO A 44 -9.45 -11.64 8.75
CA PRO A 44 -8.89 -10.32 9.01
C PRO A 44 -7.41 -10.38 9.38
N VAL A 45 -6.95 -11.49 9.97
CA VAL A 45 -5.55 -11.69 10.35
C VAL A 45 -4.65 -11.79 9.11
N GLU A 46 -4.99 -12.67 8.17
CA GLU A 46 -4.23 -12.80 6.92
C GLU A 46 -4.37 -11.57 6.02
N ALA A 47 -5.55 -10.96 5.98
CA ALA A 47 -5.75 -9.69 5.28
C ALA A 47 -4.80 -8.60 5.79
N GLN A 48 -4.65 -8.46 7.12
CA GLN A 48 -3.71 -7.51 7.69
C GLN A 48 -2.25 -7.86 7.41
N ASP A 49 -1.88 -9.14 7.45
CA ASP A 49 -0.52 -9.61 7.23
C ASP A 49 -0.04 -9.31 5.80
N ILE A 50 -0.85 -9.66 4.80
CA ILE A 50 -0.59 -9.42 3.37
C ILE A 50 -0.46 -7.92 3.08
N VAL A 51 -1.34 -7.11 3.68
CA VAL A 51 -1.30 -5.66 3.52
C VAL A 51 -0.05 -5.09 4.18
N ASN A 52 0.30 -5.51 5.40
CA ASN A 52 1.54 -5.12 6.08
C ASN A 52 2.78 -5.46 5.26
N GLU A 53 2.90 -6.69 4.77
CA GLU A 53 4.03 -7.11 3.92
C GLU A 53 4.15 -6.28 2.65
N THR A 54 3.01 -5.99 2.02
CA THR A 54 2.96 -5.15 0.81
C THR A 54 3.51 -3.76 1.10
N PHE A 55 3.07 -3.13 2.19
CA PHE A 55 3.58 -1.83 2.62
C PHE A 55 5.04 -1.86 3.06
N ALA A 56 5.48 -2.92 3.72
CA ALA A 56 6.88 -3.09 4.11
C ALA A 56 7.79 -3.15 2.86
N LYS A 57 7.37 -3.83 1.80
CA LYS A 57 8.09 -3.87 0.51
C LYS A 57 8.13 -2.50 -0.16
N ILE A 58 7.02 -1.75 -0.13
CA ILE A 58 6.93 -0.38 -0.65
C ILE A 58 7.85 0.56 0.13
N TRP A 59 7.85 0.46 1.47
CA TRP A 59 8.74 1.24 2.33
C TRP A 59 10.20 0.87 2.12
N TYR A 60 10.52 -0.41 1.95
CA TYR A 60 11.87 -0.84 1.65
C TYR A 60 12.39 -0.24 0.33
N ARG A 61 11.51 -0.11 -0.68
CA ARG A 61 11.78 0.53 -1.97
C ARG A 61 11.49 2.05 -1.99
N ARG A 62 11.29 2.69 -0.83
CA ARG A 62 11.17 4.16 -0.74
C ARG A 62 12.43 4.79 -1.35
N GLY A 63 12.25 5.69 -2.30
CA GLY A 63 13.30 6.25 -3.15
C GLY A 63 13.11 5.93 -4.63
N GLU A 64 12.51 4.78 -4.95
CA GLU A 64 12.16 4.41 -6.33
C GLU A 64 10.66 4.59 -6.63
N LEU A 65 9.88 5.09 -5.65
CA LEU A 65 8.45 5.29 -5.81
C LEU A 65 8.20 6.44 -6.79
N SER A 66 7.48 6.15 -7.87
CA SER A 66 7.07 7.12 -8.88
C SER A 66 5.58 7.41 -8.79
N PHE A 67 5.21 8.68 -8.93
CA PHE A 67 3.81 9.10 -8.97
C PHE A 67 3.20 8.76 -10.34
N PRO A 68 1.96 8.22 -10.40
CA PRO A 68 1.05 7.94 -9.29
C PRO A 68 1.33 6.58 -8.60
N ILE A 69 1.41 6.59 -7.26
CA ILE A 69 1.58 5.36 -6.46
C ILE A 69 0.42 4.38 -6.62
N HIS A 70 -0.75 4.86 -7.07
CA HIS A 70 -1.92 4.03 -7.35
C HIS A 70 -1.64 2.93 -8.39
N ALA A 71 -0.78 3.21 -9.38
CA ALA A 71 -0.35 2.22 -10.37
C ALA A 71 0.57 1.15 -9.76
N TYR A 72 1.43 1.56 -8.82
CA TYR A 72 2.37 0.68 -8.13
C TYR A 72 1.68 -0.22 -7.10
N LEU A 73 0.77 0.36 -6.30
CA LEU A 73 -0.14 -0.36 -5.43
C LEU A 73 -0.99 -1.33 -6.25
N SER A 74 -1.43 -0.90 -7.45
CA SER A 74 -2.20 -1.75 -8.35
C SER A 74 -1.52 -2.99 -8.86
N SER A 75 -0.22 -2.91 -9.08
CA SER A 75 0.55 -4.05 -9.54
C SER A 75 0.87 -4.98 -8.37
N THR A 76 1.23 -4.40 -7.22
CA THR A 76 1.65 -5.18 -6.04
C THR A 76 0.50 -5.93 -5.38
N TYR A 77 -0.69 -5.31 -5.23
CA TYR A 77 -1.86 -6.06 -4.72
C TYR A 77 -2.20 -7.20 -5.68
N LYS A 78 -2.10 -7.00 -6.99
CA LYS A 78 -2.54 -8.01 -7.94
C LYS A 78 -1.62 -9.22 -7.89
N CYS A 79 -0.31 -9.00 -7.72
CA CYS A 79 0.67 -10.07 -7.54
C CYS A 79 0.52 -10.81 -6.20
N ASN A 80 0.32 -10.11 -5.08
CA ASN A 80 0.27 -10.77 -3.77
C ASN A 80 -1.00 -11.61 -3.58
N PHE A 81 -2.11 -11.22 -4.20
CA PHE A 81 -3.39 -11.95 -4.11
C PHE A 81 -3.54 -13.06 -5.17
N LEU A 82 -2.84 -12.97 -6.32
CA LEU A 82 -2.88 -13.98 -7.39
C LEU A 82 -1.69 -14.96 -7.36
N GLY A 83 -0.69 -14.73 -6.51
CA GLY A 83 0.56 -15.51 -6.48
C GLY A 83 0.57 -16.75 -5.59
N ALA A 84 -0.58 -17.24 -5.13
CA ALA A 84 -0.66 -18.44 -4.26
C ALA A 84 -0.90 -19.76 -5.01
N ASP A 85 -0.80 -19.78 -6.35
CA ASP A 85 -0.88 -21.01 -7.15
C ASP A 85 0.28 -21.05 -8.16
N ASN A 86 1.43 -21.61 -7.73
CA ASN A 86 2.34 -22.41 -8.56
C ASN A 86 3.41 -23.10 -7.70
#